data_AF-A0A177NEF3-F1
#
_entry.id   AF-A0A177NEF3-F1
#
_cell.length_a   1.000
_cell.length_b   1.000
_cell.length_c   1.000
_cell.angle_alpha   90.00
_cell.angle_beta   90.00
_cell.angle_gamma   90.00
#
_symmetry.space_group_name_H-M   'P 1'
#
loop_
_entity.id
_entity.type
_entity.pdbx_description
1 polymer ?
#
loop_
_entity_poly.entity_id
_entity_poly.type
_entity_poly.pdbx_seq_one_letter_code
_entity_poly.pdbx_strand_id
1 'polypeptide(L)'
;MLNSEYSKRVHNRYFKSVVSALYMIDTILYIIGEKDHIEQVQEAVSGLIEPCTQDLLREIERLEKLRDDNGVSGLPKYSNPGRYDIEIVSPQVSQFVSLMLKMDDAMKLVDTLWLSNIIPNDKRADTERQWQLRIQKLARRIISLRGSAYKEARARGKTAEVETAAQALIAKGVDLDTDNDKDLTEIEATSEADTEEAAPKSTRRYG
;
A
#
# COMPACT_ATOMS: atom_id res chain seq x y z
N MET A 1 -5.57 -5.84 13.50
CA MET A 1 -5.54 -7.31 13.25
C MET A 1 -5.81 -7.52 11.77
N LEU A 2 -4.95 -8.26 11.07
CA LEU A 2 -5.11 -8.58 9.65
C LEU A 2 -5.38 -10.08 9.51
N ASN A 3 -6.44 -10.45 8.80
CA ASN A 3 -6.90 -11.83 8.78
C ASN A 3 -6.45 -12.57 7.54
N SER A 4 -6.61 -11.95 6.37
CA SER A 4 -6.22 -12.53 5.09
C SER A 4 -4.70 -12.65 4.97
N GLU A 5 -4.22 -13.75 4.39
CA GLU A 5 -2.80 -13.92 4.07
C GLU A 5 -2.30 -12.83 3.10
N TYR A 6 -3.22 -12.30 2.29
CA TYR A 6 -2.98 -11.22 1.34
C TYR A 6 -2.60 -9.92 2.05
N SER A 7 -3.44 -9.48 2.98
CA SER A 7 -3.16 -8.27 3.75
C SER A 7 -1.90 -8.43 4.60
N LYS A 8 -1.61 -9.63 5.11
CA LYS A 8 -0.34 -9.92 5.80
C LYS A 8 0.88 -9.82 4.87
N ARG A 9 0.81 -10.36 3.65
CA ARG A 9 1.90 -10.23 2.66
C ARG A 9 2.17 -8.77 2.30
N VAL A 10 1.12 -8.04 1.96
CA VAL A 10 1.22 -6.61 1.61
C VAL A 10 1.76 -5.82 2.79
N HIS A 11 1.29 -6.10 4.01
CA HIS A 11 1.82 -5.51 5.23
C HIS A 11 3.32 -5.81 5.39
N ASN A 12 3.72 -7.09 5.41
CA ASN A 12 5.10 -7.48 5.63
C ASN A 12 6.05 -6.90 4.58
N ARG A 13 5.58 -6.72 3.34
CA ARG A 13 6.39 -6.20 2.24
C ARG A 13 6.49 -4.68 2.20
N TYR A 14 5.39 -3.95 2.38
CA TYR A 14 5.37 -2.51 2.10
C TYR A 14 5.22 -1.65 3.35
N PHE A 15 4.66 -2.18 4.43
CA PHE A 15 4.22 -1.38 5.56
C PHE A 15 5.37 -0.58 6.18
N LYS A 16 6.47 -1.26 6.52
CA LYS A 16 7.64 -0.63 7.12
C LYS A 16 8.19 0.51 6.26
N SER A 17 8.45 0.26 4.97
CA SER A 17 9.01 1.25 4.04
C SER A 17 8.09 2.45 3.84
N VAL A 18 6.78 2.23 3.71
CA VAL A 18 5.82 3.33 3.55
C VAL A 18 5.73 4.16 4.81
N VAL A 19 5.61 3.52 5.97
CA VAL A 19 5.52 4.22 7.26
C VAL A 19 6.80 5.02 7.51
N SER A 20 7.97 4.39 7.40
CA SER A 20 9.28 5.06 7.46
C SER A 20 9.34 6.27 6.52
N ALA A 21 8.82 6.15 5.30
CA ALA A 21 8.81 7.25 4.36
C ALA A 21 7.93 8.42 4.78
N LEU A 22 6.75 8.14 5.33
CA LEU A 22 5.85 9.16 5.87
C LEU A 22 6.50 9.89 7.06
N TYR A 23 7.10 9.16 8.01
CA TYR A 23 7.86 9.74 9.13
C TYR A 23 8.96 10.70 8.64
N MET A 24 9.74 10.27 7.65
CA MET A 24 10.83 11.09 7.11
C MET A 24 10.33 12.31 6.37
N ILE A 25 9.24 12.19 5.60
CA ILE A 25 8.61 13.34 4.93
C ILE A 25 8.21 14.38 5.98
N ASP A 26 7.45 13.99 7.01
CA ASP A 26 6.99 14.91 8.07
C ASP A 26 8.17 15.58 8.80
N THR A 27 9.23 14.81 9.08
CA THR A 27 10.43 15.31 9.76
C THR A 27 11.22 16.31 8.89
N ILE A 28 11.42 16.01 7.61
CA ILE A 28 12.13 16.89 6.67
C ILE A 28 11.36 18.21 6.49
N LEU A 29 10.05 18.12 6.33
CA LEU A 29 9.17 19.27 6.20
C LEU A 29 9.26 20.19 7.43
N TYR A 30 9.29 19.60 8.63
CA TYR A 30 9.48 20.34 9.86
C TYR A 30 10.84 21.07 9.93
N ILE A 31 11.92 20.43 9.48
CA ILE A 31 13.28 21.03 9.45
C ILE A 31 13.36 22.21 8.47
N ILE A 32 12.68 22.10 7.33
CA ILE A 32 12.62 23.17 6.32
C ILE A 32 11.84 24.38 6.86
N GLY A 33 10.75 24.15 7.60
CA GLY A 33 10.09 25.17 8.43
C GLY A 33 9.15 26.14 7.69
N GLU A 34 8.86 25.93 6.40
CA GLU A 34 7.91 26.74 5.64
C GLU A 34 6.49 26.19 5.75
N LYS A 35 5.66 26.80 6.60
CA LYS A 35 4.31 26.31 6.93
C LYS A 35 3.44 26.00 5.70
N ASP A 36 3.37 26.92 4.74
CA ASP A 36 2.55 26.75 3.52
C ASP A 36 3.02 25.54 2.69
N HIS A 37 4.33 25.29 2.68
CA HIS A 37 4.94 24.15 1.99
C HIS A 37 4.68 22.83 2.72
N ILE A 38 4.68 22.84 4.05
CA ILE A 38 4.32 21.67 4.88
C ILE A 38 2.89 21.24 4.56
N GLU A 39 1.94 22.17 4.57
CA GLU A 39 0.52 21.88 4.28
C GLU A 39 0.36 21.32 2.86
N GLN A 40 1.02 21.92 1.87
CA GLN A 40 0.97 21.45 0.48
C GLN A 40 1.47 20.01 0.31
N VAL A 41 2.59 19.65 0.95
CA VAL A 41 3.13 18.29 0.84
C VAL A 41 2.29 17.29 1.63
N GLN A 42 1.74 17.68 2.78
CA GLN A 42 0.80 16.83 3.53
C GLN A 42 -0.49 16.57 2.74
N GLU A 43 -1.00 17.59 2.03
CA GLU A 43 -2.14 17.44 1.12
C GLU A 43 -1.77 16.55 -0.08
N ALA A 44 -0.57 16.70 -0.64
CA ALA A 44 -0.09 15.84 -1.72
C ALA A 44 -0.03 14.37 -1.30
N VAL A 45 0.50 14.05 -0.11
CA VAL A 45 0.50 12.67 0.43
C VAL A 45 -0.92 12.15 0.60
N SER A 46 -1.80 12.95 1.22
CA SER A 46 -3.20 12.56 1.43
C SER A 46 -3.91 12.31 0.09
N GLY A 47 -3.64 13.14 -0.92
CA GLY A 47 -4.14 12.99 -2.29
C GLY A 47 -3.61 11.76 -3.03
N LEU A 48 -2.53 11.10 -2.55
CA LEU A 48 -2.10 9.80 -3.06
C LEU A 48 -2.91 8.65 -2.45
N ILE A 49 -3.19 8.73 -1.14
CA ILE A 49 -3.83 7.67 -0.37
C ILE A 49 -5.35 7.68 -0.58
N GLU A 50 -5.96 8.86 -0.67
CA GLU A 50 -7.40 9.04 -0.73
C GLU A 50 -8.05 8.34 -1.95
N PRO A 51 -7.54 8.47 -3.20
CA PRO A 51 -8.13 7.78 -4.35
C PRO A 51 -8.10 6.25 -4.18
N CYS A 52 -7.02 5.70 -3.62
CA CYS A 52 -6.92 4.26 -3.37
C CYS A 52 -7.93 3.81 -2.31
N THR A 53 -8.14 4.65 -1.29
CA THR A 53 -9.14 4.42 -0.23
C THR A 53 -10.56 4.43 -0.80
N GLN A 54 -10.89 5.42 -1.63
CA GLN A 54 -12.19 5.54 -2.27
C GLN A 54 -12.48 4.39 -3.24
N ASP A 55 -11.46 3.93 -3.99
CA ASP A 55 -11.59 2.75 -4.84
C ASP A 55 -11.91 1.50 -4.01
N LEU A 56 -11.24 1.31 -2.86
CA LEU A 56 -11.50 0.18 -1.97
C LEU A 56 -12.91 0.25 -1.36
N LEU A 57 -13.35 1.43 -0.93
CA LEU A 57 -14.69 1.62 -0.39
C LEU A 57 -15.77 1.26 -1.40
N ARG A 58 -15.62 1.71 -2.65
CA ARG A 58 -16.54 1.36 -3.75
C ARG A 58 -16.55 -0.15 -4.04
N GLU A 59 -15.39 -0.78 -3.97
CA GLU A 59 -15.30 -2.22 -4.16
C GLU A 59 -15.92 -3.01 -3.01
N ILE A 60 -15.72 -2.57 -1.76
CA ILE A 60 -16.38 -3.14 -0.58
C ILE A 60 -17.90 -3.04 -0.76
N GLU A 61 -18.43 -1.86 -1.09
CA GLU A 61 -19.87 -1.66 -1.31
C GLU A 61 -20.41 -2.59 -2.42
N ARG A 62 -19.67 -2.73 -3.53
CA ARG A 62 -20.03 -3.63 -4.63
C ARG A 62 -20.06 -5.09 -4.18
N LEU A 63 -19.09 -5.53 -3.39
CA LEU A 63 -18.98 -6.90 -2.88
C LEU A 63 -20.05 -7.19 -1.82
N GLU A 64 -20.35 -6.22 -0.94
CA GLU A 64 -21.42 -6.31 0.05
C GLU A 64 -22.77 -6.45 -0.63
N LYS A 65 -23.06 -5.61 -1.62
CA LYS A 65 -24.28 -5.74 -2.41
C LYS A 65 -24.39 -7.11 -3.09
N LEU A 66 -23.30 -7.58 -3.70
CA LEU A 66 -23.29 -8.91 -4.33
C LEU A 66 -23.53 -10.04 -3.32
N ARG A 67 -22.99 -9.92 -2.11
CA ARG A 67 -23.22 -10.87 -1.01
C ARG A 67 -24.68 -10.88 -0.61
N ASP A 68 -25.26 -9.70 -0.40
CA ASP A 68 -26.63 -9.52 0.09
C ASP A 68 -27.65 -9.97 -0.98
N ASP A 69 -27.43 -9.66 -2.26
CA ASP A 69 -28.26 -10.08 -3.39
C ASP A 69 -28.30 -11.62 -3.55
N ASN A 70 -27.25 -12.32 -3.11
CA ASN A 70 -27.18 -13.79 -3.14
C ASN A 70 -27.55 -14.43 -1.78
N GLY A 71 -28.01 -13.64 -0.80
CA GLY A 71 -28.42 -14.14 0.51
C GLY A 71 -27.31 -14.81 1.32
N VAL A 72 -26.04 -14.49 1.05
CA VAL A 72 -24.91 -15.06 1.77
C VAL A 72 -24.76 -14.37 3.11
N SER A 73 -24.76 -15.16 4.19
CA SER A 73 -24.58 -14.65 5.54
C SER A 73 -23.29 -15.16 6.17
N GLY A 74 -22.69 -14.32 7.02
CA GLY A 74 -21.46 -14.62 7.73
C GLY A 74 -20.19 -14.24 6.97
N LEU A 75 -19.07 -14.27 7.69
CA LEU A 75 -17.72 -14.05 7.17
C LEU A 75 -16.84 -15.26 7.51
N PRO A 76 -15.88 -15.62 6.65
CA PRO A 76 -14.96 -16.71 6.91
C PRO A 76 -14.09 -16.41 8.14
N LYS A 77 -13.82 -17.45 8.92
CA LYS A 77 -12.80 -17.41 9.96
C LYS A 77 -11.46 -17.81 9.34
N TYR A 78 -10.42 -17.06 9.67
CA TYR A 78 -9.06 -17.32 9.19
C TYR A 78 -8.27 -18.12 10.22
N SER A 79 -7.48 -19.07 9.74
CA SER A 79 -6.74 -20.01 10.60
C SER A 79 -5.60 -19.37 11.38
N ASN A 80 -5.00 -18.28 10.86
CA ASN A 80 -3.83 -17.66 11.46
C ASN A 80 -3.86 -16.13 11.39
N PRO A 81 -4.77 -15.43 12.08
CA PRO A 81 -4.83 -13.98 11.98
C PRO A 81 -3.58 -13.30 12.57
N GLY A 82 -3.06 -12.29 11.88
CA GLY A 82 -1.88 -11.52 12.28
C GLY A 82 -2.24 -10.37 13.22
N ARG A 83 -1.49 -10.26 14.32
CA ARG A 83 -1.50 -9.09 15.22
C ARG A 83 -0.21 -8.32 15.03
N TYR A 84 -0.35 -7.02 14.81
CA TYR A 84 0.75 -6.11 14.55
C TYR A 84 0.53 -4.89 15.42
N ASP A 85 1.52 -4.58 16.25
CA ASP A 85 1.52 -3.38 17.06
C ASP A 85 2.13 -2.25 16.24
N ILE A 86 1.36 -1.19 16.04
CA ILE A 86 1.70 -0.08 15.16
C ILE A 86 1.60 1.21 15.98
N GLU A 87 2.68 1.97 16.02
CA GLU A 87 2.69 3.31 16.57
C GLU A 87 2.31 4.33 15.49
N ILE A 88 1.20 5.04 15.73
CA ILE A 88 0.68 6.06 14.81
C ILE A 88 1.10 7.42 15.34
N VAL A 89 2.05 8.08 14.67
CA VAL A 89 2.48 9.44 15.04
C VAL A 89 1.95 10.52 14.10
N SER A 90 1.47 10.16 12.91
CA SER A 90 1.00 11.11 11.92
C SER A 90 -0.35 10.71 11.32
N PRO A 91 -1.19 11.70 10.91
CA PRO A 91 -2.45 11.43 10.24
C PRO A 91 -2.30 10.55 9.00
N GLN A 92 -1.22 10.72 8.24
CA GLN A 92 -0.94 9.99 7.00
C GLN A 92 -0.64 8.52 7.28
N VAL A 93 0.09 8.22 8.37
CA VAL A 93 0.27 6.83 8.84
C VAL A 93 -1.08 6.22 9.22
N SER A 94 -1.94 6.98 9.91
CA SER A 94 -3.30 6.52 10.24
C SER A 94 -4.15 6.22 9.00
N GLN A 95 -4.07 7.07 7.96
CA GLN A 95 -4.76 6.85 6.69
C GLN A 95 -4.27 5.58 5.99
N PHE A 96 -2.95 5.37 5.94
CA PHE A 96 -2.37 4.17 5.35
C PHE A 96 -2.73 2.88 6.13
N VAL A 97 -2.72 2.93 7.46
CA VAL A 97 -3.20 1.81 8.29
C VAL A 97 -4.67 1.51 8.01
N SER A 98 -5.51 2.55 7.90
CA SER A 98 -6.93 2.41 7.58
C SER A 98 -7.14 1.79 6.19
N LEU A 99 -6.33 2.17 5.21
CA LEU A 99 -6.33 1.57 3.86
C LEU A 99 -6.04 0.07 3.92
N MET A 100 -5.01 -0.34 4.68
CA MET A 100 -4.64 -1.74 4.87
C MET A 100 -5.76 -2.57 5.53
N LEU A 101 -6.45 -1.99 6.52
CA LEU A 101 -7.60 -2.64 7.16
C LEU A 101 -8.77 -2.81 6.18
N LYS A 102 -9.10 -1.78 5.40
CA LYS A 102 -10.14 -1.85 4.37
C LYS A 102 -9.84 -2.88 3.30
N MET A 103 -8.57 -3.01 2.92
CA MET A 103 -8.14 -4.06 2.01
C MET A 103 -8.37 -5.46 2.60
N ASP A 104 -8.06 -5.67 3.89
CA ASP A 104 -8.39 -6.92 4.59
C ASP A 104 -9.88 -7.21 4.57
N ASP A 105 -10.73 -6.19 4.75
CA ASP A 105 -12.18 -6.34 4.71
C ASP A 105 -12.70 -6.67 3.30
N ALA A 106 -12.16 -6.01 2.26
CA ALA A 106 -12.46 -6.36 0.88
C ALA A 106 -12.08 -7.83 0.58
N MET A 107 -10.92 -8.28 1.05
CA MET A 107 -10.47 -9.67 0.83
C MET A 107 -11.37 -10.68 1.55
N LYS A 108 -11.86 -10.36 2.76
CA LYS A 108 -12.85 -11.19 3.46
C LYS A 108 -14.12 -11.36 2.66
N LEU A 109 -14.61 -10.28 2.04
CA LEU A 109 -15.82 -10.34 1.21
C LEU A 109 -15.58 -11.17 -0.05
N VAL A 110 -14.43 -11.01 -0.71
CA VAL A 110 -14.06 -11.84 -1.86
C VAL A 110 -13.99 -13.31 -1.47
N ASP A 111 -13.32 -13.64 -0.35
CA ASP A 111 -13.22 -15.01 0.15
C ASP A 111 -14.60 -15.57 0.54
N THR A 112 -15.48 -14.74 1.10
CA THR A 112 -16.87 -15.12 1.42
C THR A 112 -17.62 -15.54 0.16
N LEU A 113 -17.62 -14.67 -0.86
CA LEU A 113 -18.32 -14.91 -2.13
C LEU A 113 -17.72 -16.09 -2.90
N TRP A 114 -16.41 -16.28 -2.80
CA TRP A 114 -15.72 -17.42 -3.39
C TRP A 114 -16.11 -18.74 -2.71
N LEU A 115 -16.08 -18.80 -1.37
CA LEU A 115 -16.49 -20.00 -0.61
C LEU A 115 -17.97 -20.34 -0.78
N SER A 116 -18.80 -19.34 -1.11
CA SER A 116 -20.21 -19.53 -1.48
C SER A 116 -20.43 -19.88 -2.96
N ASN A 117 -19.37 -20.14 -3.75
CA ASN A 117 -19.41 -20.44 -5.19
C ASN A 117 -20.03 -19.33 -6.08
N ILE A 118 -20.06 -18.07 -5.61
CA ILE A 118 -20.56 -16.92 -6.41
C ILE A 118 -19.47 -16.39 -7.33
N ILE A 119 -18.22 -16.38 -6.85
CA ILE A 119 -17.05 -15.91 -7.60
C ILE A 119 -16.14 -17.11 -7.91
N PRO A 120 -15.64 -17.27 -9.15
CA PRO A 120 -14.71 -18.35 -9.50
C PRO A 120 -13.28 -18.07 -8.98
N ASN A 121 -12.46 -19.13 -8.90
CA ASN A 121 -11.05 -19.06 -8.47
C ASN A 121 -10.26 -17.96 -9.19
N ASP A 122 -10.41 -17.87 -10.52
CA ASP A 122 -9.66 -16.91 -11.34
C ASP A 122 -9.97 -15.47 -10.96
N LYS A 123 -11.26 -15.16 -10.73
CA LYS A 123 -11.69 -13.83 -10.32
C LYS A 123 -11.19 -13.46 -8.93
N ARG A 124 -11.16 -14.43 -8.00
CA ARG A 124 -10.55 -14.23 -6.68
C ARG A 124 -9.06 -13.89 -6.79
N ALA A 125 -8.30 -14.66 -7.57
CA ALA A 125 -6.86 -14.44 -7.77
C ALA A 125 -6.59 -13.11 -8.51
N ASP A 126 -7.43 -12.75 -9.48
CA ASP A 126 -7.33 -11.48 -10.18
C ASP A 126 -7.58 -10.28 -9.26
N THR A 127 -8.62 -10.34 -8.41
CA THR A 127 -8.90 -9.27 -7.46
C THR A 127 -7.76 -9.10 -6.46
N GLU A 128 -7.19 -10.20 -5.95
CA GLU A 128 -5.99 -10.16 -5.10
C GLU A 128 -4.84 -9.41 -5.78
N ARG A 129 -4.48 -9.85 -7.01
CA ARG A 129 -3.36 -9.28 -7.76
C ARG A 129 -3.55 -7.80 -8.07
N GLN A 130 -4.76 -7.40 -8.46
CA GLN A 130 -5.08 -6.02 -8.78
C GLN A 130 -4.88 -5.10 -7.57
N TRP A 131 -5.35 -5.52 -6.39
CA TRP A 131 -5.18 -4.74 -5.17
C TRP A 131 -3.73 -4.71 -4.70
N GLN A 132 -3.01 -5.82 -4.80
CA GLN A 132 -1.58 -5.85 -4.51
C GLN A 132 -0.79 -4.85 -5.38
N LEU A 133 -1.04 -4.84 -6.70
CA LEU A 133 -0.39 -3.91 -7.63
C LEU A 133 -0.74 -2.45 -7.33
N ARG A 134 -2.00 -2.17 -6.95
CA ARG A 134 -2.43 -0.82 -6.57
C ARG A 134 -1.71 -0.32 -5.32
N ILE A 135 -1.60 -1.14 -4.28
CA ILE A 135 -0.87 -0.77 -3.05
C ILE A 135 0.63 -0.64 -3.33
N GLN A 136 1.21 -1.52 -4.14
CA GLN A 136 2.60 -1.40 -4.55
C GLN A 136 2.87 -0.06 -5.26
N LYS A 137 2.00 0.33 -6.21
CA LYS A 137 2.11 1.63 -6.89
C LYS A 137 1.98 2.80 -5.92
N LEU A 138 1.07 2.74 -4.96
CA LEU A 138 0.93 3.75 -3.91
C LEU A 138 2.20 3.85 -3.06
N ALA A 139 2.71 2.71 -2.58
CA ALA A 139 3.92 2.64 -1.77
C ALA A 139 5.12 3.30 -2.49
N ARG A 140 5.33 2.95 -3.78
CA ARG A 140 6.38 3.55 -4.61
C ARG A 140 6.23 5.07 -4.73
N ARG A 141 5.01 5.58 -4.91
CA ARG A 141 4.77 7.04 -5.02
C ARG A 141 5.11 7.76 -3.72
N ILE A 142 4.76 7.20 -2.56
CA ILE A 142 5.10 7.77 -1.25
C ILE A 142 6.62 7.76 -1.03
N ILE A 143 7.29 6.65 -1.35
CA ILE A 143 8.76 6.53 -1.24
C ILE A 143 9.48 7.51 -2.18
N SER A 144 8.96 7.70 -3.39
CA SER A 144 9.46 8.70 -4.34
C SER A 144 9.33 10.13 -3.79
N LEU A 145 8.20 10.42 -3.14
CA LEU A 145 7.98 11.72 -2.51
C LEU A 145 8.97 11.98 -1.37
N ARG A 146 9.33 10.94 -0.58
CA ARG A 146 10.45 11.04 0.38
C ARG A 146 11.74 11.43 -0.32
N GLY A 147 12.07 10.78 -1.43
CA GLY A 147 13.26 11.13 -2.23
C GLY A 147 13.27 12.58 -2.68
N SER A 148 12.11 13.12 -3.08
CA SER A 148 11.94 14.53 -3.42
C SER A 148 12.15 15.46 -2.21
N ALA A 149 11.61 15.10 -1.03
CA ALA A 149 11.82 15.87 0.19
C ALA A 149 13.30 15.97 0.58
N TYR A 150 14.07 14.87 0.47
CA TYR A 150 15.52 14.89 0.67
C TYR A 150 16.26 15.81 -0.31
N LYS A 151 15.88 15.77 -1.60
CA LYS A 151 16.46 16.66 -2.62
C LYS A 151 16.21 18.11 -2.29
N GLU A 152 15.01 18.43 -1.81
CA GLU A 152 14.66 19.79 -1.42
C GLU A 152 15.44 20.26 -0.18
N ALA A 153 15.52 19.43 0.86
CA ALA A 153 16.32 19.75 2.04
C ALA A 153 17.78 20.01 1.68
N ARG A 154 18.33 19.23 0.73
CA ARG A 154 19.67 19.44 0.19
C ARG A 154 19.79 20.77 -0.56
N ALA A 155 18.82 21.13 -1.39
CA ALA A 155 18.80 22.41 -2.10
C ALA A 155 18.79 23.61 -1.13
N ARG A 156 18.15 23.45 0.03
CA ARG A 156 18.08 24.45 1.11
C ARG A 156 19.26 24.39 2.10
N GLY A 157 20.26 23.54 1.87
CA GLY A 157 21.45 23.42 2.73
C GLY A 157 21.21 22.73 4.08
N LYS A 158 20.08 22.05 4.26
CA LYS A 158 19.63 21.41 5.51
C LYS A 158 20.02 19.93 5.65
N THR A 159 20.94 19.43 4.83
CA THR A 159 21.31 18.00 4.79
C THR A 159 21.77 17.46 6.14
N ALA A 160 22.65 18.17 6.85
CA ALA A 160 23.18 17.72 8.14
C ALA A 160 22.10 17.61 9.23
N GLU A 161 21.14 18.55 9.24
CA GLU A 161 20.00 18.54 10.16
C GLU A 161 19.08 17.34 9.88
N VAL A 162 18.83 17.04 8.59
CA VAL A 162 18.03 15.87 8.18
C VAL A 162 18.72 14.55 8.53
N GLU A 163 20.03 14.42 8.34
CA GLU A 163 20.78 13.21 8.71
C GLU A 163 20.78 13.00 10.23
N THR A 164 20.96 14.07 11.00
CA THR A 164 20.88 14.02 12.47
C THR A 164 19.49 13.58 12.93
N ALA A 165 18.44 14.11 12.31
CA ALA A 165 17.06 13.73 12.62
C ALA A 165 16.75 12.28 12.24
N ALA A 166 17.25 11.80 11.09
CA ALA A 166 17.12 10.41 10.67
C ALA A 166 17.81 9.46 11.67
N GLN A 167 19.02 9.79 12.13
CA GLN A 167 19.73 9.03 13.16
C GLN A 167 18.98 9.01 14.49
N ALA A 168 18.36 10.13 14.88
CA ALA A 168 17.54 10.21 16.08
C ALA A 168 16.27 9.34 15.97
N LEU A 169 15.65 9.23 14.79
CA LEU A 169 14.53 8.33 14.55
C LEU A 169 14.95 6.85 14.64
N ILE A 170 16.09 6.48 14.05
CA ILE A 170 16.67 5.13 14.18
C ILE A 170 16.95 4.80 15.65
N ALA A 171 17.53 5.74 16.41
CA ALA A 171 17.78 5.56 17.83
C ALA A 171 16.50 5.39 18.66
N LYS A 172 15.37 5.94 18.21
CA LYS A 172 14.04 5.74 18.80
C LYS A 172 13.37 4.43 18.35
N GLY A 173 14.05 3.61 17.56
CA GLY A 173 13.53 2.33 17.08
C GLY A 173 12.67 2.44 15.82
N VAL A 174 12.65 3.59 15.14
CA VAL A 174 12.04 3.70 13.81
C VAL A 174 12.97 3.01 12.81
N ASP A 175 12.48 1.90 12.26
CA ASP A 175 13.18 1.13 11.24
C ASP A 175 13.19 1.91 9.91
N LEU A 176 14.26 2.68 9.68
CA LEU A 176 14.45 3.45 8.45
C LEU A 176 15.15 2.63 7.34
N ASP A 177 15.43 1.33 7.56
CA ASP A 177 16.21 0.54 6.59
C ASP A 177 15.51 0.46 5.24
N THR A 178 16.22 0.95 4.22
CA THR A 178 15.78 1.05 2.83
C THR A 178 15.98 -0.23 2.04
N ASP A 179 16.41 -1.34 2.65
CA ASP A 179 16.68 -2.58 1.90
C ASP A 179 15.42 -3.15 1.23
N ASN A 180 14.23 -2.89 1.78
CA ASN A 180 12.95 -3.20 1.11
C ASN A 180 12.67 -2.32 -0.13
N ASP A 181 13.33 -1.16 -0.27
CA ASP A 181 13.15 -0.30 -1.45
C ASP A 181 13.81 -0.92 -2.70
N LYS A 182 14.84 -1.76 -2.53
CA LYS A 182 15.44 -2.54 -3.63
C LYS A 182 14.50 -3.65 -4.11
N ASP A 183 13.84 -4.33 -3.18
CA ASP A 183 12.80 -5.34 -3.44
C ASP A 183 11.60 -4.74 -4.20
N LEU A 184 11.31 -3.47 -3.94
CA LEU A 184 10.32 -2.68 -4.66
C LEU A 184 10.72 -2.35 -6.10
N THR A 185 12.01 -2.29 -6.44
CA THR A 185 12.50 -2.01 -7.80
C THR A 185 12.63 -3.26 -8.68
N GLU A 186 12.99 -4.43 -8.12
CA GLU A 186 13.23 -5.65 -8.91
C GLU A 186 11.95 -6.26 -9.53
N ILE A 187 10.77 -6.02 -8.94
CA ILE A 187 9.48 -6.50 -9.47
C ILE A 187 9.13 -5.85 -10.81
N GLU A 188 9.68 -4.67 -11.13
CA GLU A 188 9.47 -4.01 -12.42
C GLU A 188 9.99 -4.88 -13.57
N ALA A 189 11.18 -5.47 -13.39
CA ALA A 189 11.78 -6.39 -14.36
C ALA A 189 10.95 -7.67 -14.55
N THR A 190 10.28 -8.17 -13.52
CA THR A 190 9.42 -9.36 -13.62
C THR A 190 8.00 -9.05 -14.12
N SER A 191 7.43 -7.89 -13.77
CA SER A 191 6.08 -7.51 -14.20
C SER A 191 6.03 -7.01 -15.64
N GLU A 192 7.10 -6.38 -16.13
CA GLU A 192 7.26 -6.05 -17.55
C GLU A 192 7.44 -7.32 -18.38
N ALA A 193 8.21 -8.30 -17.87
CA ALA A 193 8.36 -9.61 -18.52
C ALA A 193 7.04 -10.42 -18.60
N ASP A 194 6.25 -10.45 -17.52
CA ASP A 194 4.94 -11.13 -17.51
C ASP A 194 3.89 -10.43 -18.39
N THR A 195 4.02 -9.11 -18.61
CA THR A 195 3.12 -8.36 -19.48
C THR A 195 3.49 -8.53 -20.96
N GLU A 196 4.77 -8.78 -21.27
CA GLU A 196 5.27 -9.00 -22.64
C GLU A 196 5.09 -10.45 -23.12
N GLU A 197 5.03 -11.44 -22.21
CA GLU A 197 4.81 -12.85 -22.55
C GLU A 197 3.32 -13.24 -22.71
N ALA A 198 2.38 -12.41 -22.25
CA ALA A 198 0.94 -12.68 -22.28
C ALA A 198 0.20 -12.24 -23.58
N ALA A 199 0.92 -11.89 -24.66
CA ALA A 199 0.30 -11.67 -25.96
C ALA A 199 -0.03 -13.03 -26.62
N PRO A 200 -1.31 -13.37 -26.89
CA PRO A 200 -1.65 -14.66 -27.49
C PRO A 200 -1.09 -14.73 -28.92
N LYS A 201 -0.15 -15.66 -29.16
CA LYS A 201 0.27 -16.05 -30.51
C LYS A 201 -0.95 -16.62 -31.24
N SER A 202 -1.61 -15.77 -32.02
CA SER A 202 -2.68 -16.13 -32.96
C SER A 202 -2.23 -17.31 -33.81
N THR A 203 -2.77 -18.49 -33.49
CA THR A 203 -2.51 -19.71 -34.23
C THR A 203 -3.40 -19.70 -35.46
N ARG A 204 -2.80 -19.35 -36.61
CA ARG A 204 -3.44 -19.45 -37.92
C ARG A 204 -3.70 -20.95 -38.20
N ARG A 205 -4.96 -21.40 -38.08
CA ARG A 205 -5.37 -22.73 -38.55
C ARG A 205 -5.47 -22.71 -40.07
N TYR A 206 -4.85 -23.71 -40.68
CA TYR A 206 -4.90 -24.07 -42.09
C TYR A 206 -6.35 -24.28 -42.55
N GLY A 207 -6.64 -23.79 -43.75
CA GLY A 207 -7.70 -24.26 -44.64
C GLY A 207 -7.06 -24.72 -45.95
#